data_AF-A0A2E6UVS4-F1
#
_entry.id   AF-A0A2E6UVS4-F1
#
_cell.length_a   1.000
_cell.length_b   1.000
_cell.length_c   1.000
_cell.angle_alpha   90.00
_cell.angle_beta   90.00
_cell.angle_gamma   90.00
#
_symmetry.space_group_name_H-M   'P 1'
#
loop_
_entity.id
_entity.type
_entity.pdbx_description
1 polymer ?
#
loop_
_entity_poly.entity_id
_entity_poly.type
_entity_poly.pdbx_seq_one_letter_code
_entity_poly.pdbx_strand_id
1 'polypeptide(L)'
;MSEGGSGTVGEFIQGEDEPSSSWVILAFGLVTSLALLVLHGILYPGRDLPVISEILPVFEGVFDSGIWFFILGVMIGVFAIIATMMTEATSE
;
A
#
# COMPACT_ATOMS: atom_id res chain seq x y z
N MET A 1 -8.09 23.79 42.87
CA MET A 1 -6.92 23.64 41.97
C MET A 1 -6.89 22.16 41.60
N SER A 2 -7.68 21.76 40.60
CA SER A 2 -7.42 21.70 39.15
C SER A 2 -6.29 20.75 38.76
N GLU A 3 -6.65 19.81 37.89
CA GLU A 3 -5.82 19.00 36.98
C GLU A 3 -4.97 17.88 37.57
N GLY A 4 -5.60 16.71 37.75
CA GLY A 4 -4.91 15.42 37.91
C GLY A 4 -5.41 14.32 36.96
N GLY A 5 -6.13 14.68 35.88
CA GLY A 5 -6.89 13.70 35.07
C GLY A 5 -6.59 13.67 33.57
N SER A 6 -5.64 14.46 33.06
CA SER A 6 -5.43 14.58 31.60
C SER A 6 -4.20 13.84 31.05
N GLY A 7 -3.31 13.33 31.92
CA GLY A 7 -2.06 12.69 31.48
C GLY A 7 -2.21 11.23 31.08
N THR A 8 -3.13 10.49 31.71
CA THR A 8 -3.20 9.03 31.57
C THR A 8 -4.08 8.56 30.42
N VAL A 9 -4.94 9.41 29.85
CA VAL A 9 -5.85 8.99 28.76
C VAL A 9 -5.17 9.08 27.38
N GLY A 10 -4.14 9.93 27.23
CA GLY A 10 -3.41 10.08 25.96
C GLY A 10 -2.48 8.92 25.63
N GLU A 11 -1.87 8.32 26.65
CA GLU A 11 -0.86 7.26 26.53
C GLU A 11 -1.46 5.90 26.13
N PHE A 12 -2.73 5.64 26.46
CA PHE A 12 -3.43 4.43 25.97
C PHE A 12 -4.07 4.60 24.59
N ILE A 13 -4.09 5.82 24.03
CA ILE A 13 -4.68 6.12 22.71
C ILE A 13 -3.60 6.29 21.64
N GLN A 14 -2.36 6.59 22.02
CA GLN A 14 -1.21 6.37 21.15
C GLN A 14 -0.85 4.89 21.21
N GLY A 15 -0.93 4.21 20.06
CA GLY A 15 -0.43 2.85 19.90
C GLY A 15 1.07 2.84 20.12
N GLU A 16 1.49 2.70 21.37
CA GLU A 16 2.89 2.57 21.75
C GLU A 16 3.43 1.26 21.14
N ASP A 17 4.36 1.44 20.20
CA ASP A 17 5.08 0.41 19.46
C ASP A 17 4.21 -0.64 18.75
N GLU A 18 3.77 -0.32 17.53
CA GLU A 18 3.48 -1.37 16.55
C GLU A 18 4.72 -2.28 16.49
N PRO A 19 4.62 -3.59 16.81
CA PRO A 19 5.79 -4.44 16.91
C PRO A 19 6.60 -4.31 15.63
N SER A 20 7.93 -4.18 15.72
CA SER A 20 8.80 -4.10 14.53
C SER A 20 8.61 -5.26 13.54
N SER A 21 7.97 -6.35 14.00
CA SER A 21 7.59 -7.54 13.24
C SER A 21 6.19 -7.46 12.58
N SER A 22 5.39 -6.40 12.76
CA SER A 22 4.06 -6.25 12.13
C SER A 22 4.14 -6.38 10.61
N TRP A 23 5.22 -5.83 10.02
CA TRP A 23 5.51 -5.95 8.59
C TRP A 23 5.75 -7.38 8.12
N VAL A 24 6.18 -8.29 9.00
CA VAL A 24 6.45 -9.70 8.66
C VAL A 24 5.18 -10.42 8.25
N ILE A 25 4.03 -10.11 8.86
CA ILE A 25 2.75 -10.72 8.49
C ILE A 25 2.34 -10.29 7.08
N LEU A 26 2.50 -9.00 6.75
CA LEU A 26 2.22 -8.47 5.42
C LEU A 26 3.19 -9.05 4.38
N ALA A 27 4.48 -9.08 4.68
CA ALA A 27 5.50 -9.65 3.80
C ALA A 27 5.23 -11.15 3.56
N PHE A 28 4.90 -11.91 4.61
CA PHE A 28 4.58 -13.33 4.51
C PHE A 28 3.29 -13.58 3.70
N GLY A 29 2.25 -12.76 3.92
CA GLY A 29 1.02 -12.82 3.13
C GLY A 29 1.27 -12.52 1.66
N LEU A 30 2.10 -11.52 1.36
CA LEU A 30 2.48 -11.16 0.00
C LEU A 30 3.29 -12.27 -0.68
N VAL A 31 4.32 -12.79 -0.02
CA VAL A 31 5.15 -13.90 -0.55
C VAL A 31 4.30 -15.15 -0.79
N THR A 32 3.43 -15.49 0.16
CA THR A 32 2.52 -16.64 0.03
C THR A 32 1.54 -16.45 -1.13
N SER A 33 0.97 -15.26 -1.28
CA SER A 33 0.08 -14.92 -2.40
C SER A 33 0.79 -15.07 -3.75
N LEU A 34 2.03 -14.56 -3.86
CA LEU A 34 2.83 -14.70 -5.08
C LEU A 34 3.15 -16.18 -5.38
N ALA A 35 3.51 -16.97 -4.37
CA ALA A 35 3.78 -18.39 -4.54
C ALA A 35 2.53 -19.16 -5.03
N LEU A 36 1.35 -18.83 -4.50
CA LEU A 36 0.08 -19.41 -4.96
C LEU A 36 -0.28 -18.98 -6.38
N LEU A 37 0.00 -17.74 -6.77
CA LEU A 37 -0.17 -17.28 -8.15
C LEU A 37 0.72 -18.04 -9.14
N VAL A 38 1.99 -18.27 -8.76
CA VAL A 38 2.91 -19.09 -9.56
C VAL A 38 2.40 -20.53 -9.66
N LEU A 39 1.99 -21.12 -8.53
CA LEU A 39 1.43 -22.47 -8.51
C LEU A 39 0.15 -22.57 -9.36
N HIS A 40 -0.73 -21.57 -9.31
CA HIS A 40 -1.92 -21.49 -10.15
C HIS A 40 -1.56 -21.49 -11.63
N GLY A 41 -0.57 -20.69 -12.06
CA GLY A 41 -0.12 -20.65 -13.44
C GLY A 41 0.39 -21.99 -13.96
N ILE A 42 0.99 -22.81 -13.09
CA ILE A 42 1.46 -24.16 -13.43
C ILE A 42 0.28 -25.16 -13.45
N LEU A 43 -0.62 -25.08 -12.47
CA LEU A 43 -1.72 -26.03 -12.31
C LEU A 43 -2.85 -25.82 -13.33
N TYR A 44 -3.07 -24.57 -13.75
CA TYR A 44 -4.13 -24.16 -14.67
C TYR A 44 -3.55 -23.40 -15.88
N PRO A 45 -2.81 -24.07 -16.77
CA PRO A 45 -2.21 -23.42 -17.92
C PRO A 45 -3.29 -22.92 -18.90
N GLY A 46 -3.08 -21.71 -19.44
CA GLY A 46 -4.01 -21.07 -20.39
C GLY A 46 -5.29 -20.51 -19.76
N ARG A 47 -5.38 -20.49 -18.42
CA ARG A 47 -6.43 -19.79 -17.67
C ARG A 47 -5.90 -18.45 -17.19
N ASP A 48 -6.76 -17.45 -17.27
CA ASP A 48 -6.47 -16.11 -16.77
C ASP A 48 -6.14 -16.13 -15.27
N LEU A 49 -5.27 -15.20 -14.85
CA LEU A 49 -4.87 -15.10 -13.44
C LEU A 49 -6.07 -14.69 -12.57
N PRO A 50 -6.29 -15.33 -11.41
CA PRO A 50 -7.37 -14.94 -10.52
C PRO A 50 -7.15 -13.50 -10.04
N VAL A 51 -8.24 -12.72 -9.94
CA VAL A 51 -8.28 -11.32 -9.45
C VAL A 51 -7.61 -10.28 -10.37
N ILE A 52 -6.43 -10.57 -10.91
CA ILE A 52 -5.67 -9.63 -11.75
C ILE A 52 -6.35 -9.40 -13.10
N SER A 53 -6.95 -10.46 -13.66
CA SER A 53 -7.49 -10.45 -15.02
C SER A 53 -8.79 -9.67 -15.18
N GLU A 54 -9.46 -9.36 -14.06
CA GLU A 54 -10.64 -8.49 -14.07
C GLU A 54 -10.25 -7.01 -14.06
N ILE A 55 -9.06 -6.70 -13.53
CA ILE A 55 -8.54 -5.34 -13.39
C ILE A 55 -7.77 -4.91 -14.63
N LEU A 56 -6.99 -5.83 -15.22
CA LEU A 56 -6.13 -5.53 -16.38
C LEU A 56 -6.87 -4.92 -17.60
N PRO A 57 -8.08 -5.39 -17.99
CA PRO A 57 -8.81 -4.85 -19.12
C PRO A 57 -9.22 -3.38 -18.95
N VAL A 58 -9.40 -2.91 -17.72
CA VAL A 58 -9.70 -1.50 -17.43
C VAL A 58 -8.54 -0.59 -17.86
N PHE A 59 -7.32 -1.11 -17.84
CA PHE A 59 -6.12 -0.37 -18.21
C PHE A 59 -5.67 -0.62 -19.65
N GLU A 60 -6.27 -1.56 -20.38
CA GLU A 60 -5.85 -1.91 -21.75
C GLU A 60 -5.92 -0.69 -22.70
N GLY A 61 -7.03 0.07 -22.68
CA GLY A 61 -7.15 1.31 -23.46
C GLY A 61 -6.27 2.47 -22.97
N VAL A 62 -5.85 2.44 -21.70
CA VAL A 62 -4.96 3.44 -21.10
C VAL A 62 -3.50 3.18 -21.49
N PHE A 63 -3.10 1.91 -21.56
CA PHE A 63 -1.76 1.53 -22.00
C PHE A 63 -1.55 1.68 -23.51
N ASP A 64 -2.59 1.44 -24.32
CA ASP A 64 -2.52 1.58 -25.79
C ASP A 64 -2.46 3.05 -26.25
N SER A 65 -3.12 3.97 -25.53
CA SER A 65 -3.20 5.39 -25.91
C SER A 65 -1.99 6.24 -25.50
N GLY A 66 -1.00 5.68 -24.81
CA GLY A 66 0.17 6.41 -24.30
C GLY A 66 -0.13 7.43 -23.18
N ILE A 67 -1.41 7.62 -22.80
CA ILE A 67 -1.84 8.51 -21.71
C ILE A 67 -1.30 8.04 -20.35
N TRP A 68 -0.99 6.75 -20.21
CA TRP A 68 -0.44 6.17 -18.99
C TRP A 68 0.87 6.85 -18.53
N PHE A 69 1.70 7.38 -19.44
CA PHE A 69 2.89 8.15 -19.09
C PHE A 69 2.53 9.47 -18.38
N PHE A 70 1.45 10.12 -18.82
CA PHE A 70 0.94 11.33 -18.18
C PHE A 70 0.35 11.04 -16.81
N ILE A 71 -0.43 9.96 -16.69
CA ILE A 71 -0.99 9.50 -15.40
C ILE A 71 0.14 9.16 -14.43
N LEU A 72 1.18 8.47 -14.88
CA LEU A 72 2.36 8.15 -14.07
C LEU A 72 3.12 9.41 -13.62
N GLY A 73 3.28 10.40 -14.49
CA GLY A 73 3.86 11.69 -14.16
C GLY A 73 3.07 12.46 -13.09
N VAL A 74 1.75 12.49 -13.21
CA VAL A 74 0.85 13.10 -12.22
C VAL A 74 0.94 12.37 -10.88
N MET A 75 0.92 11.03 -10.90
CA MET A 75 1.04 10.23 -9.68
C MET A 75 2.36 10.51 -8.95
N ILE A 76 3.49 10.53 -9.66
CA ILE A 76 4.80 10.86 -9.08
C ILE A 76 4.80 12.28 -8.52
N GLY A 77 4.23 13.25 -9.24
CA GLY A 77 4.15 14.64 -8.79
C GLY A 77 3.33 14.78 -7.49
N VAL A 78 2.17 14.13 -7.40
CA VAL A 78 1.35 14.12 -6.19
C VAL A 78 2.10 13.45 -5.04
N PHE A 79 2.74 12.31 -5.29
CA PHE A 79 3.50 11.59 -4.26
C PHE A 79 4.68 12.42 -3.73
N ALA A 80 5.36 13.17 -4.60
CA ALA A 80 6.43 14.07 -4.21
C ALA A 80 5.91 15.18 -3.28
N ILE A 81 4.76 15.81 -3.61
CA ILE A 81 4.14 16.83 -2.77
C ILE A 81 3.80 16.26 -1.39
N ILE A 82 3.16 15.09 -1.34
CA ILE A 82 2.80 14.43 -0.08
C ILE A 82 4.06 14.07 0.72
N ALA A 83 5.08 13.54 0.07
CA ALA A 83 6.35 13.18 0.72
C ALA A 83 7.04 14.41 1.32
N THR A 84 7.06 15.54 0.61
CA THR A 84 7.61 16.79 1.13
C THR A 84 6.80 17.29 2.32
N MET A 85 5.47 17.32 2.24
CA MET A 85 4.63 17.73 3.37
C MET A 85 4.80 16.83 4.60
N MET A 86 4.92 15.51 4.41
CA MET A 86 5.17 14.57 5.50
C MET A 86 6.55 14.75 6.13
N THR A 87 7.56 15.05 5.30
CA THR A 87 8.92 15.35 5.77
C THR A 87 8.93 16.64 6.58
N GLU A 88 8.24 17.69 6.12
CA GLU A 88 8.08 18.94 6.87
C GLU A 88 7.31 18.71 8.19
N ALA A 89 6.21 17.97 8.16
CA ALA A 89 5.40 17.68 9.35
C ALA A 89 6.11 16.80 10.39
N THR A 90 7.13 16.03 10.00
CA THR A 90 7.95 15.19 10.90
C THR A 90 9.24 15.89 11.34
N SER A 91 9.62 16.99 10.67
CA SER A 91 10.86 17.73 10.95
C SER A 91 10.72 18.73 12.11
N GLU A 92 9.59 18.75 12.80
CA GLU A 92 9.35 19.54 14.02
C GLU A 92 9.35 18.66 15.27
#